data_AF-A0A933I6M6-F1
#
_entry.id   AF-A0A933I6M6-F1
#
_cell.length_a   1.000
_cell.length_b   1.000
_cell.length_c   1.000
_cell.angle_alpha   90.00
_cell.angle_beta   90.00
_cell.angle_gamma   90.00
#
_symmetry.space_group_name_H-M   'P 1'
#
loop_
_entity.id
_entity.type
_entity.pdbx_description
1 polymer ?
#
loop_
_entity_poly.entity_id
_entity_poly.type
_entity_poly.pdbx_seq_one_letter_code
_entity_poly.pdbx_strand_id
1 'polypeptide(L)' 'MLSYDKELKPLARQLRKQMTDAENLLWLELRRKQLKGHQFYRQKTIGDFIADFYCPIPLNPP' A
#
# COMPACT_ATOMS: atom_id res chain seq x y z
N MET A 1 -0.99 -19.57 -12.60
CA MET A 1 -1.97 -18.73 -11.87
C MET A 1 -1.33 -18.43 -10.53
N LEU A 2 -0.90 -17.20 -10.26
CA LEU A 2 -0.26 -16.87 -8.99
C LEU A 2 -1.28 -17.17 -7.89
N SER A 3 -0.97 -18.14 -7.02
CA SER A 3 -1.82 -18.56 -5.92
C SER A 3 -1.86 -17.43 -4.91
N TYR A 4 -2.82 -16.51 -5.07
CA TYR A 4 -3.04 -15.46 -4.09
C TYR A 4 -3.45 -16.09 -2.77
N ASP A 5 -2.63 -15.90 -1.75
CA ASP A 5 -3.01 -16.28 -0.40
C ASP A 5 -4.22 -15.43 0.04
N LYS A 6 -5.39 -16.07 0.05
CA LYS A 6 -6.68 -15.43 0.32
C LYS A 6 -6.72 -14.84 1.73
N GLU A 7 -5.88 -15.36 2.64
CA GLU A 7 -5.77 -14.94 4.03
C GLU A 7 -5.06 -13.58 4.18
N LEU A 8 -4.28 -13.15 3.19
CA LEU A 8 -3.62 -11.84 3.22
C LEU A 8 -4.59 -10.67 3.08
N LYS A 9 -5.78 -10.88 2.52
CA LYS A 9 -6.80 -9.82 2.38
C LYS A 9 -7.38 -9.41 3.74
N PRO A 10 -7.85 -10.33 4.61
CA PRO A 10 -8.20 -10.04 5.99
C PRO A 10 -7.05 -9.37 6.76
N LEU A 11 -5.84 -9.92 6.67
CA LEU A 11 -4.67 -9.38 7.37
C LEU A 11 -4.35 -7.94 6.93
N ALA A 12 -4.34 -7.66 5.62
CA ALA A 12 -4.13 -6.31 5.09
C ALA A 12 -5.21 -5.33 5.56
N ARG A 13 -6.47 -5.77 5.76
CA ARG A 13 -7.52 -4.93 6.33
C ARG A 13 -7.28 -4.62 7.81
N GLN A 14 -6.77 -5.60 8.57
CA GLN A 14 -6.39 -5.40 9.96
C GLN A 14 -5.22 -4.41 10.07
N LEU A 15 -4.16 -4.60 9.26
CA LEU A 15 -2.99 -3.72 9.25
C LEU A 15 -3.35 -2.26 8.93
N ARG A 16 -4.33 -2.01 8.04
CA ARG A 16 -4.82 -0.63 7.79
C ARG A 16 -5.42 0.05 9.02
N LYS A 17 -5.90 -0.70 10.00
CA LYS A 17 -6.42 -0.19 11.28
C LYS A 17 -5.35 -0.12 12.36
N GLN A 18 -4.27 -0.87 12.22
CA GLN A 18 -3.20 -1.03 13.21
C GLN A 18 -1.87 -0.47 12.69
N MET A 19 -1.92 0.60 11.88
CA MET A 19 -0.71 1.26 11.38
C MET A 19 0.06 1.89 12.54
N THR A 20 1.38 1.82 12.46
CA THR A 20 2.26 2.51 13.41
C THR A 20 2.13 4.03 13.26
N ASP A 21 2.54 4.79 14.27
CA ASP A 21 2.50 6.26 14.22
C ASP A 21 3.33 6.81 13.05
N ALA A 22 4.51 6.21 12.80
CA ALA A 22 5.36 6.54 11.68
C ALA A 22 4.67 6.31 10.32
N GLU A 23 3.99 5.18 10.15
CA GLU A 23 3.23 4.89 8.93
C GLU A 23 2.02 5.84 8.78
N ASN A 24 1.34 6.19 9.87
CA ASN A 24 0.22 7.13 9.81
C ASN A 24 0.70 8.52 9.35
N LEU A 25 1.81 9.00 9.92
CA LEU A 25 2.43 10.26 9.50
C LEU A 25 2.82 10.22 8.02
N LEU A 26 3.49 9.15 7.58
CA LEU A 26 3.87 9.00 6.17
C LEU A 26 2.63 8.92 5.25
N TRP A 27 1.56 8.23 5.67
CA TRP A 27 0.34 8.15 4.90
C TRP A 27 -0.38 9.48 4.74
N LEU A 28 -0.30 10.37 5.74
CA LEU A 28 -0.85 11.72 5.63
C LEU A 28 -0.17 12.52 4.51
N GLU A 29 1.12 12.32 4.28
CA GLU A 29 1.88 12.95 3.21
C GLU A 29 1.68 12.26 1.85
N LEU A 30 1.48 10.93 1.81
CA LEU A 30 1.35 10.17 0.56
C LEU A 30 -0.07 10.13 -0.01
N ARG A 31 -1.10 10.22 0.84
CA ARG A 31 -2.50 10.12 0.39
C ARG A 31 -2.86 11.25 -0.57
N ARG A 32 -3.98 11.09 -1.28
CA ARG A 32 -4.56 12.15 -2.16
C ARG A 32 -3.61 12.67 -3.24
N LYS A 33 -2.65 11.85 -3.70
CA LYS A 33 -1.70 12.22 -4.77
C LYS A 33 -0.84 13.45 -4.45
N GLN A 34 -0.61 13.72 -3.17
CA GLN A 34 0.18 14.88 -2.72
C GLN A 34 1.64 14.79 -3.18
N LEU A 35 2.21 13.58 -3.24
CA LEU A 35 3.57 13.38 -3.73
C LEU A 35 3.60 13.28 -5.26
N LYS A 36 3.99 14.38 -5.92
CA LYS A 36 4.18 14.46 -7.38
C LYS A 36 2.98 13.98 -8.22
N GLY A 37 1.76 14.05 -7.68
CA GLY A 37 0.56 13.55 -8.36
C GLY A 37 0.43 12.01 -8.37
N HIS A 38 1.32 11.29 -7.70
CA HIS A 38 1.34 9.82 -7.72
C HIS A 38 0.32 9.21 -6.76
N GLN A 39 -0.40 8.18 -7.22
CA GLN A 39 -1.36 7.45 -6.40
C GLN A 39 -0.66 6.41 -5.54
N PHE A 40 -0.68 6.58 -4.23
CA PHE A 40 -0.24 5.56 -3.27
C PHE A 40 -1.42 4.74 -2.74
N TYR A 41 -1.16 3.46 -2.47
CA TYR A 41 -2.01 2.54 -1.73
C TYR A 41 -1.25 2.12 -0.46
N ARG A 42 -1.98 1.93 0.63
CA ARG A 42 -1.42 1.38 1.88
C ARG A 42 -1.85 -0.06 2.12
N GLN A 43 -0.94 -0.86 2.67
CA GLN A 43 -1.16 -2.25 3.05
C GLN A 43 -1.75 -3.05 1.86
N LYS A 44 -1.03 -3.05 0.73
CA LYS A 44 -1.46 -3.69 -0.52
C LYS A 44 -0.90 -5.10 -0.58
N THR A 45 -1.77 -6.08 -0.81
CA THR A 45 -1.35 -7.47 -1.06
C THR A 45 -0.69 -7.58 -2.43
N ILE A 46 0.54 -8.09 -2.48
CA ILE A 46 1.34 -8.29 -3.68
C ILE A 46 1.95 -9.69 -3.60
N GLY A 47 1.44 -10.63 -4.39
CA GLY A 47 1.79 -12.05 -4.25
C GLY A 47 1.50 -12.54 -2.84
N ASP A 48 2.51 -13.10 -2.19
CA ASP A 48 2.45 -13.66 -0.83
C ASP A 48 2.83 -12.64 0.26
N PHE A 49 2.94 -11.36 -0.10
CA PHE A 49 3.36 -10.29 0.80
C PHE A 49 2.31 -9.17 0.90
N ILE A 50 2.40 -8.40 1.98
CA ILE A 50 1.67 -7.15 2.15
C ILE A 50 2.70 -6.03 2.18
N ALA A 51 2.65 -5.14 1.19
CA ALA A 51 3.48 -3.94 1.17
C ALA A 51 2.80 -2.81 1.94
N ASP A 52 3.52 -2.17 2.86
CA ASP A 52 3.01 -1.05 3.67
C ASP A 52 2.54 0.11 2.79
N PHE A 53 3.33 0.46 1.77
CA PHE A 53 2.98 1.44 0.75
C PHE A 53 3.32 0.92 -0.64
N TYR A 54 2.44 1.18 -1.60
CA TYR A 54 2.58 0.76 -2.99
C TYR A 54 2.14 1.88 -3.93
N CYS A 55 3.01 2.25 -4.87
CA CYS A 55 2.68 3.12 -6.00
C CYS A 55 2.73 2.27 -7.27
N PRO A 56 1.65 2.17 -8.06
CA PRO A 56 1.64 1.40 -9.30
C PRO A 56 2.31 2.11 -10.47
N ILE A 57 2.67 3.39 -10.31
CA ILE A 57 3.22 4.19 -11.41
C ILE A 57 4.68 3.79 -11.59
N PRO A 58 5.09 3.36 -12.79
CA PRO A 58 6.50 3.10 -13.08
C PRO A 58 7.29 4.40 -12.95
N LEU A 59 8.53 4.31 -12.47
CA LEU A 59 9.40 5.45 -12.17
C LEU A 59 9.64 6.39 -13.38
N ASN A 60 9.35 5.92 -14.60
CA ASN A 60 9.28 6.71 -15.83
C ASN A 60 7.98 6.38 -16.60
N PRO A 61 6.93 7.22 -16.53
CA PRO A 61 5.85 7.17 -17.51
C PRO A 61 6.38 7.63 -18.89
N PRO A 62 5.77 7.19 -20.01
CA PRO A 62 6.11 7.70 -21.34
C PRO A 62 5.83 9.21 -21.48
#